data_AF-A0A9P8DVY1-F1
#
_entry.id   AF-A0A9P8DVY1-F1
#
_cell.length_a   1.000
_cell.length_b   1.000
_cell.length_c   1.000
_cell.angle_alpha   90.00
_cell.angle_beta   90.00
_cell.angle_gamma   90.00
#
_symmetry.space_group_name_H-M   'P 1'
#
loop_
_entity.id
_entity.type
_entity.pdbx_description
1 polymer ?
#
loop_
_entity_poly.entity_id
_entity_poly.type
_entity_poly.pdbx_seq_one_letter_code
_entity_poly.pdbx_strand_id
1 'polypeptide(L)'
;MPLIPFLFSLFSFVNLSIAGYVLQDDYNSAAFFDMFDFFTYSDPTHGFVQYIDQGTAWNTGLISNSNDKVYIGVDHTNVQPNGRPSIRLTSKNAYNSGTLVILDLEHMPGNACGAWPAFWMVGPNWPNGGEIDIIEGVNTQNHNAMTLHTADGCSIYDNGNFTGSLWSDDCYVNAPDQTANEG
;
A
#
# COMPACT_ATOMS: atom_id res chain seq x y z
N MET A 1 -47.10 31.40 50.80
CA MET A 1 -46.16 32.09 49.88
C MET A 1 -44.74 31.63 50.20
N PRO A 2 -43.89 31.40 49.21
CA PRO A 2 -43.35 30.10 48.77
C PRO A 2 -41.88 29.89 49.22
N LEU A 3 -41.27 28.71 49.07
CA LEU A 3 -40.49 28.33 47.88
C LEU A 3 -40.10 26.84 47.97
N ILE A 4 -40.49 26.06 46.96
CA ILE A 4 -39.98 24.71 46.69
C ILE A 4 -38.80 24.88 45.72
N PRO A 5 -37.57 24.42 46.04
CA PRO A 5 -36.51 24.43 45.05
C PRO A 5 -36.67 23.21 44.15
N PHE A 6 -37.01 23.46 42.89
CA PHE A 6 -36.95 22.47 41.82
C PHE A 6 -35.46 22.17 41.54
N LEU A 7 -35.00 20.99 41.94
CA LEU A 7 -33.69 20.49 41.57
C LEU A 7 -33.77 19.93 40.14
N PHE A 8 -33.37 20.72 39.14
CA PHE A 8 -33.19 20.23 37.78
C PHE A 8 -31.96 19.30 37.75
N SER A 9 -32.20 17.99 37.66
CA SER A 9 -31.14 17.02 37.36
C SER A 9 -30.75 17.16 35.89
N LEU A 10 -29.61 17.81 35.66
CA LEU A 10 -28.97 17.87 34.36
C LEU A 10 -28.27 16.52 34.12
N PHE A 11 -28.97 15.58 33.49
CA PHE A 11 -28.32 14.39 32.95
C PHE A 11 -27.49 14.81 31.74
N SER A 12 -26.20 15.05 31.95
CA SER A 12 -25.22 15.14 30.87
C SER A 12 -25.15 13.77 30.18
N PHE A 13 -25.65 13.67 28.95
CA PHE A 13 -25.36 12.55 28.07
C PHE A 13 -23.89 12.63 27.66
N VAL A 14 -23.01 12.05 28.48
CA VAL A 14 -21.61 11.87 28.11
C VAL A 14 -21.56 10.74 27.08
N ASN A 15 -21.50 11.08 25.80
CA ASN A 15 -21.15 10.10 24.77
C ASN A 15 -19.66 9.79 24.92
N LEU A 16 -19.35 8.62 25.50
CA LEU A 16 -18.02 8.02 25.37
C LEU A 16 -17.83 7.67 23.89
N SER A 17 -17.15 8.52 23.12
CA SER A 17 -16.69 8.14 21.79
C SER A 17 -15.48 7.24 21.97
N ILE A 18 -15.62 5.95 21.63
CA ILE A 18 -14.46 5.09 21.48
C ILE A 18 -13.84 5.45 20.13
N ALA A 19 -12.68 6.10 20.16
CA ALA A 19 -11.80 6.18 19.00
C ALA A 19 -11.22 4.78 18.79
N GLY A 20 -11.78 4.02 17.85
CA GLY A 20 -11.38 2.65 17.57
C GLY A 20 -11.61 2.32 16.10
N TYR A 21 -10.79 1.42 15.59
CA TYR A 21 -10.94 0.89 14.24
C TYR A 21 -11.96 -0.26 14.25
N VAL A 22 -12.77 -0.33 13.20
CA VAL A 22 -13.63 -1.47 12.91
C VAL A 22 -13.19 -2.08 11.59
N LEU A 23 -13.28 -3.40 11.48
CA LEU A 23 -12.95 -4.11 10.24
C LEU A 23 -13.88 -3.63 9.12
N GLN A 24 -13.30 -3.06 8.07
CA GLN A 24 -14.04 -2.60 6.90
C GLN A 24 -14.07 -3.68 5.82
N ASP A 25 -12.90 -4.17 5.43
CA ASP A 25 -12.73 -5.19 4.39
C ASP A 25 -11.75 -6.27 4.88
N ASP A 26 -12.07 -7.54 4.61
CA ASP A 26 -11.23 -8.70 4.87
C ASP A 26 -10.91 -9.42 3.55
N TYR A 27 -9.68 -9.26 3.08
CA TYR A 27 -9.18 -9.85 1.85
C TYR A 27 -8.69 -11.28 2.10
N ASN A 28 -9.61 -12.16 2.51
CA ASN A 28 -9.29 -13.56 2.73
C ASN A 28 -8.96 -14.31 1.43
N SER A 29 -8.27 -15.45 1.54
CA SER A 29 -7.77 -16.23 0.41
C SER A 29 -8.84 -16.68 -0.59
N ALA A 30 -10.10 -16.84 -0.15
CA ALA A 30 -11.20 -17.29 -1.00
C ALA A 30 -11.70 -16.18 -1.92
N ALA A 31 -11.67 -14.92 -1.48
CA ALA A 31 -12.15 -13.76 -2.23
C ALA A 31 -11.03 -12.85 -2.75
N PHE A 32 -9.77 -13.08 -2.35
CA PHE A 32 -8.65 -12.14 -2.56
C PHE A 32 -8.60 -11.61 -3.99
N PHE A 33 -8.46 -12.47 -5.00
CA PHE A 33 -8.29 -12.04 -6.38
C PHE A 33 -9.55 -11.39 -6.98
N ASP A 34 -10.74 -11.66 -6.43
CA ASP A 34 -11.98 -11.03 -6.89
C ASP A 34 -12.10 -9.58 -6.39
N MET A 35 -11.30 -9.19 -5.40
CA MET A 35 -11.29 -7.84 -4.81
C MET A 35 -10.27 -6.91 -5.48
N PHE A 36 -9.51 -7.40 -6.46
CA PHE A 36 -8.52 -6.65 -7.23
C PHE A 36 -8.81 -6.67 -8.73
N ASP A 37 -8.35 -5.62 -9.41
CA ASP A 37 -8.19 -5.58 -10.85
C ASP A 37 -6.74 -5.93 -11.21
N PHE A 38 -6.57 -6.74 -12.26
CA PHE A 38 -5.26 -7.09 -12.81
C PHE A 38 -4.85 -6.03 -13.83
N PHE A 39 -3.76 -5.32 -13.54
CA PHE A 39 -3.19 -4.36 -14.47
C PHE A 39 -2.46 -5.11 -15.58
N THR A 40 -2.71 -4.78 -16.85
CA THR A 40 -2.10 -5.47 -18.01
C THR A 40 -1.48 -4.51 -19.02
N TYR A 41 -1.33 -3.24 -18.65
CA TYR A 41 -0.70 -2.24 -19.52
C TYR A 41 0.83 -2.25 -19.33
N SER A 42 1.51 -1.45 -20.15
CA SER A 42 2.94 -1.19 -19.97
C SER A 42 3.20 -0.61 -18.59
N ASP A 43 4.31 -1.03 -17.99
CA ASP A 43 4.72 -0.58 -16.67
C ASP A 43 4.98 0.93 -16.65
N PRO A 44 4.27 1.71 -15.80
CA PRO A 44 4.49 3.14 -15.68
C PRO A 44 5.91 3.53 -15.25
N THR A 45 6.62 2.64 -14.54
CA THR A 45 8.03 2.86 -14.14
C THR A 45 9.02 2.33 -15.20
N HIS A 46 8.52 1.85 -16.34
CA HIS A 46 9.30 1.41 -17.50
C HIS A 46 10.20 0.19 -17.22
N GLY A 47 9.79 -0.69 -16.30
CA GLY A 47 10.49 -1.93 -16.00
C GLY A 47 10.47 -2.96 -17.13
N PHE A 48 11.40 -3.93 -17.06
CA PHE A 48 11.47 -5.06 -18.00
C PHE A 48 10.50 -6.18 -17.60
N VAL A 49 9.20 -5.86 -17.62
CA VAL A 49 8.11 -6.70 -17.10
C VAL A 49 6.98 -6.82 -18.13
N GLN A 50 6.25 -7.94 -18.07
CA GLN A 50 4.99 -8.12 -18.77
C GLN A 50 3.89 -8.40 -17.74
N TYR A 51 3.04 -7.41 -17.46
CA TYR A 51 1.90 -7.64 -16.58
C TYR A 51 0.80 -8.39 -17.32
N ILE A 52 0.36 -9.51 -16.75
CA ILE A 52 -0.59 -10.43 -17.38
C ILE A 52 -1.96 -10.44 -16.67
N ASP A 53 -3.00 -10.84 -17.40
CA ASP A 53 -4.36 -10.96 -16.87
C ASP A 53 -4.51 -12.15 -15.89
N GLN A 54 -5.59 -12.11 -15.11
CA GLN A 54 -5.90 -13.12 -14.09
C GLN A 54 -5.99 -14.55 -14.65
N GLY A 55 -6.59 -14.73 -15.82
CA GLY A 55 -6.75 -16.06 -16.43
C GLY A 55 -5.40 -16.64 -16.85
N THR A 56 -4.57 -15.84 -17.49
CA THR A 56 -3.19 -16.21 -17.83
C THR A 56 -2.37 -16.52 -16.57
N ALA A 57 -2.51 -15.70 -15.53
CA ALA A 57 -1.82 -15.89 -14.25
C ALA A 57 -2.16 -17.23 -13.57
N TRP A 58 -3.45 -17.62 -13.56
CA TRP A 58 -3.87 -18.94 -13.09
C TRP A 58 -3.28 -20.08 -13.92
N ASN A 59 -3.37 -19.98 -15.24
CA ASN A 59 -2.92 -21.03 -16.15
C ASN A 59 -1.39 -21.24 -16.13
N THR A 60 -0.65 -20.18 -15.81
CA THR A 60 0.82 -20.19 -15.71
C THR A 60 1.31 -20.47 -14.29
N GLY A 61 0.41 -20.56 -13.30
CA GLY A 61 0.74 -20.79 -11.90
C GLY A 61 1.41 -19.59 -11.21
N LEU A 62 1.32 -18.38 -11.79
CA LEU A 62 1.86 -17.16 -11.16
C LEU A 62 0.96 -16.63 -10.04
N ILE A 63 -0.27 -17.14 -9.94
CA ILE A 63 -1.13 -16.94 -8.79
C ILE A 63 -1.70 -18.27 -8.31
N SER A 64 -1.93 -18.39 -7.00
CA SER A 64 -2.75 -19.45 -6.44
C SER A 64 -3.36 -19.08 -5.09
N ASN A 65 -4.39 -19.80 -4.67
CA ASN A 65 -4.92 -19.75 -3.30
C ASN A 65 -5.06 -21.17 -2.73
N SER A 66 -4.37 -21.46 -1.63
CA SER A 66 -4.40 -22.78 -1.01
C SER A 66 -4.01 -22.68 0.46
N ASN A 67 -4.60 -23.51 1.32
CA ASN A 67 -4.33 -23.54 2.76
C ASN A 67 -4.41 -22.15 3.42
N ASP A 68 -5.47 -21.39 3.11
CA ASP A 68 -5.70 -20.02 3.57
C ASP A 68 -4.60 -19.00 3.22
N LYS A 69 -3.77 -19.30 2.23
CA LYS A 69 -2.70 -18.43 1.75
C LYS A 69 -2.92 -18.06 0.29
N VAL A 70 -2.53 -16.83 -0.03
CA VAL A 70 -2.50 -16.30 -1.39
C VAL A 70 -1.05 -16.29 -1.85
N TYR A 71 -0.81 -16.83 -3.04
CA TYR A 71 0.48 -16.77 -3.71
C TYR A 71 0.38 -15.84 -4.92
N ILE A 72 1.36 -14.95 -5.05
CA ILE A 72 1.57 -14.10 -6.21
C ILE A 72 3.06 -14.15 -6.53
N GLY A 73 3.39 -14.53 -7.75
CA GLY A 73 4.75 -14.75 -8.20
C GLY A 73 5.04 -14.19 -9.58
N VAL A 74 6.22 -14.56 -10.09
CA VAL A 74 6.73 -14.17 -11.41
C VAL A 74 7.23 -15.39 -12.15
N ASP A 75 7.33 -15.32 -13.47
CA ASP A 75 7.95 -16.40 -14.24
C ASP A 75 9.41 -16.58 -13.77
N HIS A 76 9.74 -17.79 -13.34
CA HIS A 76 11.09 -18.17 -12.90
C HIS A 76 11.62 -19.41 -13.64
N THR A 77 11.05 -19.73 -14.80
CA THR A 77 11.35 -20.94 -15.58
C THR A 77 11.85 -20.61 -16.98
N ASN A 78 11.23 -19.63 -17.65
CA ASN A 78 11.48 -19.36 -19.06
C ASN A 78 12.50 -18.24 -19.28
N VAL A 79 13.15 -18.29 -20.44
CA VAL A 79 13.92 -17.16 -20.97
C VAL A 79 12.93 -16.17 -21.57
N GLN A 80 12.92 -14.93 -21.06
CA GLN A 80 11.93 -13.91 -21.39
C GLN A 80 12.60 -12.69 -22.06
N PRO A 81 12.74 -12.68 -23.39
CA PRO A 81 13.44 -11.61 -24.11
C PRO A 81 12.65 -10.30 -24.21
N ASN A 82 11.35 -10.31 -23.88
CA ASN A 82 10.45 -9.18 -24.08
C ASN A 82 9.82 -8.66 -22.76
N GLY A 83 10.47 -8.94 -21.63
CA GLY A 83 9.97 -8.64 -20.28
C GLY A 83 9.48 -9.90 -19.57
N ARG A 84 9.74 -10.00 -18.26
CA ARG A 84 9.35 -11.16 -17.45
C ARG A 84 7.87 -11.08 -17.07
N PRO A 85 7.05 -12.13 -17.29
CA PRO A 85 5.68 -12.17 -16.79
C PRO A 85 5.60 -11.98 -15.27
N SER A 86 4.74 -11.06 -14.85
CA SER A 86 4.51 -10.69 -13.44
C SER A 86 3.07 -10.20 -13.25
N ILE A 87 2.69 -9.91 -12.01
CA ILE A 87 1.35 -9.49 -11.61
C ILE A 87 1.41 -8.13 -10.94
N ARG A 88 0.50 -7.24 -11.32
CA ARG A 88 0.21 -5.99 -10.61
C ARG A 88 -1.29 -5.95 -10.32
N LEU A 89 -1.62 -5.89 -9.04
CA LEU A 89 -3.00 -5.84 -8.55
C LEU A 89 -3.33 -4.44 -8.05
N THR A 90 -4.53 -3.94 -8.37
CA THR A 90 -5.07 -2.69 -7.82
C THR A 90 -6.41 -2.99 -7.17
N SER A 91 -6.61 -2.59 -5.91
CA SER A 91 -7.86 -2.91 -5.21
C SER A 91 -9.04 -2.22 -5.88
N LYS A 92 -10.18 -2.91 -5.95
CA LYS A 92 -11.43 -2.33 -6.46
C LYS A 92 -11.97 -1.25 -5.51
N ASN A 93 -11.76 -1.44 -4.22
CA ASN A 93 -12.06 -0.44 -3.20
C ASN A 93 -10.91 0.56 -3.07
N ALA A 94 -11.26 1.82 -2.84
CA ALA A 94 -10.36 2.88 -2.42
C ALA A 94 -10.63 3.23 -0.95
N TYR A 95 -9.57 3.63 -0.25
CA TYR A 95 -9.61 3.91 1.19
C TYR A 95 -9.28 5.37 1.45
N ASN A 96 -10.03 5.99 2.35
CA ASN A 96 -9.83 7.39 2.72
C ASN A 96 -8.85 7.53 3.89
N SER A 97 -8.48 8.77 4.19
CA SER A 97 -7.70 9.10 5.39
C SER A 97 -8.37 8.57 6.66
N GLY A 98 -7.55 8.11 7.61
CA GLY A 98 -8.03 7.46 8.82
C GLY A 98 -8.37 5.97 8.68
N THR A 99 -8.00 5.34 7.55
CA THR A 99 -8.04 3.87 7.40
C THR A 99 -6.75 3.26 7.95
N LEU A 100 -6.86 2.12 8.64
CA LEU A 100 -5.73 1.27 9.02
C LEU A 100 -5.66 0.07 8.06
N VAL A 101 -4.55 -0.05 7.35
CA VAL A 101 -4.27 -1.20 6.48
C VAL A 101 -3.31 -2.14 7.20
N ILE A 102 -3.71 -3.42 7.30
CA ILE A 102 -2.89 -4.47 7.90
C ILE A 102 -2.63 -5.53 6.84
N LEU A 103 -1.36 -5.84 6.64
CA LEU A 103 -0.92 -6.90 5.75
C LEU A 103 -0.11 -7.91 6.57
N ASP A 104 -0.59 -9.16 6.62
CA ASP A 104 0.15 -10.30 7.17
C ASP A 104 0.77 -11.08 5.99
N LEU A 105 2.10 -11.14 5.95
CA LEU A 105 2.87 -11.80 4.90
C LEU A 105 3.76 -12.90 5.48
N GLU A 106 3.61 -14.10 4.93
CA GLU A 106 4.56 -15.19 5.19
C GLU A 106 5.86 -15.01 4.37
N HIS A 107 5.75 -14.43 3.18
CA HIS A 107 6.89 -14.23 2.27
C HIS A 107 6.63 -13.04 1.33
N MET A 108 7.70 -12.37 0.91
CA MET A 108 7.68 -11.33 -0.13
C MET A 108 8.77 -11.63 -1.18
N PRO A 109 8.73 -11.06 -2.39
CA PRO A 109 9.81 -11.27 -3.36
C PRO A 109 11.18 -10.96 -2.73
N GLY A 110 12.11 -11.91 -2.84
CA GLY A 110 13.40 -11.82 -2.18
C GLY A 110 14.37 -10.85 -2.86
N ASN A 111 15.50 -10.61 -2.20
CA ASN A 111 16.58 -9.75 -2.65
C ASN A 111 17.25 -10.34 -3.91
N ALA A 112 16.79 -9.95 -5.09
CA ALA A 112 17.24 -10.50 -6.36
C ALA A 112 17.59 -9.38 -7.34
N CYS A 113 18.72 -9.51 -8.05
CA CYS A 113 19.11 -8.54 -9.08
C CYS A 113 17.98 -8.34 -10.11
N GLY A 114 17.64 -7.08 -10.37
CA GLY A 114 16.56 -6.68 -11.29
C GLY A 114 15.14 -6.78 -10.72
N ALA A 115 14.96 -7.26 -9.48
CA ALA A 115 13.66 -7.23 -8.82
C ALA A 115 13.35 -5.83 -8.28
N TRP A 116 12.08 -5.44 -8.33
CA TRP A 116 11.53 -4.25 -7.68
C TRP A 116 10.11 -4.58 -7.18
N PRO A 117 9.96 -5.23 -6.01
CA PRO A 117 8.65 -5.46 -5.41
C PRO A 117 8.13 -4.20 -4.70
N ALA A 118 6.81 -4.02 -4.72
CA ALA A 118 6.13 -2.96 -3.97
C ALA A 118 4.78 -3.45 -3.41
N PHE A 119 4.49 -3.09 -2.16
CA PHE A 119 3.14 -3.04 -1.59
C PHE A 119 2.90 -1.62 -1.11
N TRP A 120 1.96 -0.95 -1.78
CA TRP A 120 1.83 0.50 -1.74
C TRP A 120 0.38 0.93 -1.96
N MET A 121 0.08 2.18 -1.67
CA MET A 121 -1.22 2.80 -1.89
C MET A 121 -1.06 4.03 -2.76
N VAL A 122 -2.03 4.26 -3.66
CA VAL A 122 -1.98 5.39 -4.60
C VAL A 122 -3.32 6.10 -4.70
N GLY A 123 -3.28 7.42 -4.59
CA GLY A 123 -4.45 8.28 -4.78
C GLY A 123 -4.69 8.62 -6.25
N PRO A 124 -5.88 9.16 -6.57
CA PRO A 124 -6.19 9.63 -7.91
C PRO A 124 -5.35 10.86 -8.30
N ASN A 125 -5.13 11.07 -9.60
CA ASN A 125 -4.42 12.25 -10.13
C ASN A 125 -3.00 12.43 -9.56
N TRP A 126 -2.24 11.32 -9.51
CA TRP A 126 -0.86 11.29 -9.05
C TRP A 126 0.01 12.44 -9.64
N PRO A 127 0.86 13.09 -8.83
CA PRO A 127 1.12 12.86 -7.40
C PRO A 127 0.17 13.63 -6.45
N ASN A 128 -0.82 14.35 -6.98
CA ASN A 128 -1.69 15.22 -6.15
C ASN A 128 -2.60 14.44 -5.20
N GLY A 129 -2.92 13.19 -5.52
CA GLY A 129 -3.64 12.28 -4.63
C GLY A 129 -2.78 11.59 -3.58
N GLY A 130 -1.45 11.77 -3.66
CA GLY A 130 -0.47 11.09 -2.82
C GLY A 130 -0.18 9.65 -3.23
N GLU A 131 0.94 9.15 -2.74
CA GLU A 131 1.37 7.75 -2.79
C GLU A 131 2.02 7.39 -1.45
N ILE A 132 1.84 6.15 -1.00
CA ILE A 132 2.44 5.63 0.23
C ILE A 132 3.05 4.27 -0.08
N ASP A 133 4.38 4.21 -0.10
CA ASP A 133 5.13 2.96 -0.25
C ASP A 133 5.34 2.34 1.12
N ILE A 134 4.64 1.24 1.40
CA ILE A 134 4.66 0.57 2.71
C ILE A 134 5.78 -0.47 2.74
N ILE A 135 5.89 -1.24 1.65
CA ILE A 135 7.01 -2.15 1.42
C ILE A 135 7.54 -1.87 0.02
N GLU A 136 8.79 -1.45 -0.11
CA GLU A 136 9.45 -1.25 -1.39
C GLU A 136 10.96 -1.50 -1.27
N GLY A 137 11.54 -2.00 -2.37
CA GLY A 137 12.97 -2.07 -2.54
C GLY A 137 13.35 -2.52 -3.94
N VAL A 138 14.63 -2.39 -4.28
CA VAL A 138 15.19 -2.75 -5.58
C VAL A 138 16.41 -3.66 -5.44
N ASN A 139 16.58 -4.53 -6.44
CA ASN A 139 17.72 -5.40 -6.58
C ASN A 139 17.98 -6.24 -5.32
N THR A 140 19.18 -6.12 -4.77
CA THR A 140 19.63 -6.87 -3.59
C THR A 140 19.50 -6.05 -2.30
N GLN A 141 18.73 -4.96 -2.29
CA GLN A 141 18.47 -4.20 -1.08
C GLN A 141 17.92 -5.10 0.02
N ASN A 142 18.43 -4.91 1.23
CA ASN A 142 18.16 -5.74 2.40
C ASN A 142 17.43 -5.00 3.53
N HIS A 143 17.04 -3.76 3.26
CA HIS A 143 16.21 -2.94 4.14
C HIS A 143 15.05 -2.39 3.30
N ASN A 144 13.89 -2.30 3.94
CA ASN A 144 12.70 -1.70 3.35
C ASN A 144 12.90 -0.20 3.16
N ALA A 145 12.48 0.34 2.02
CA ALA A 145 12.26 1.77 1.83
C ALA A 145 10.77 2.06 2.05
N MET A 146 10.46 3.00 2.95
CA MET A 146 9.11 3.50 3.17
C MET A 146 9.09 4.97 2.77
N THR A 147 8.23 5.31 1.83
CA THR A 147 8.34 6.55 1.06
C THR A 147 6.97 7.20 0.88
N LEU A 148 6.93 8.53 0.81
CA LEU A 148 5.71 9.29 0.52
C LEU A 148 5.93 10.14 -0.73
N HIS A 149 5.08 9.97 -1.75
CA HIS A 149 5.13 10.81 -2.94
C HIS A 149 3.94 11.76 -2.97
N THR A 150 4.20 13.05 -3.12
CA THR A 150 3.18 14.09 -3.06
C THR A 150 3.42 15.21 -4.08
N ALA A 151 2.44 16.10 -4.22
CA ALA A 151 2.68 17.42 -4.80
C ALA A 151 3.47 18.32 -3.82
N ASP A 152 3.98 19.45 -4.31
CA ASP A 152 4.79 20.39 -3.53
C ASP A 152 4.10 20.84 -2.22
N GLY A 153 4.90 21.06 -1.17
CA GLY A 153 4.45 21.55 0.13
C GLY A 153 4.29 20.50 1.23
N CYS A 154 4.86 19.31 1.07
CA CYS A 154 4.88 18.27 2.10
C CYS A 154 6.32 17.91 2.47
N SER A 155 6.66 18.07 3.74
CA SER A 155 7.93 17.63 4.29
C SER A 155 7.74 16.96 5.65
N ILE A 156 8.68 16.08 5.98
CA ILE A 156 8.79 15.40 7.25
C ILE A 156 10.09 15.82 7.94
N TYR A 157 10.29 15.43 9.19
CA TYR A 157 11.54 15.66 9.88
C TYR A 157 11.75 14.58 10.94
N ASP A 158 13.01 14.31 11.27
CA ASP A 158 13.34 13.39 12.35
C ASP A 158 12.98 14.03 13.70
N ASN A 159 11.94 13.49 14.32
CA ASN A 159 11.43 13.89 15.63
C ASN A 159 11.72 12.84 16.71
N GLY A 160 12.46 11.78 16.39
CA GLY A 160 12.77 10.67 17.30
C GLY A 160 11.60 9.72 17.60
N ASN A 161 10.46 9.84 16.91
CA ASN A 161 9.28 9.00 17.13
C ASN A 161 9.19 7.80 16.17
N PHE A 162 10.19 7.60 15.31
CA PHE A 162 10.31 6.42 14.45
C PHE A 162 11.68 5.77 14.66
N THR A 163 11.77 4.47 14.42
CA THR A 163 13.00 3.69 14.62
C THR A 163 13.83 3.53 13.34
N GLY A 164 13.27 3.91 12.19
CA GLY A 164 13.99 3.97 10.92
C GLY A 164 14.93 5.16 10.84
N SER A 165 15.69 5.25 9.75
CA SER A 165 16.52 6.41 9.44
C SER A 165 15.84 7.24 8.36
N LEU A 166 15.76 8.56 8.56
CA LEU A 166 15.28 9.48 7.55
C LEU A 166 16.35 9.68 6.47
N TRP A 167 16.00 9.45 5.21
CA TRP A 167 16.91 9.58 4.07
C TRP A 167 16.64 10.85 3.27
N SER A 168 15.40 11.05 2.84
CA SER A 168 14.90 12.33 2.34
C SER A 168 13.80 12.87 3.25
N ASP A 169 13.69 14.20 3.34
CA ASP A 169 12.71 14.89 4.17
C ASP A 169 11.66 15.67 3.36
N ASP A 170 11.79 15.74 2.03
CA ASP A 170 10.84 16.38 1.12
C ASP A 170 10.06 15.34 0.29
N CYS A 171 8.75 15.27 0.52
CA CYS A 171 7.88 14.29 -0.12
C CYS A 171 7.49 14.69 -1.55
N TYR A 172 7.95 15.85 -2.05
CA TYR A 172 7.64 16.31 -3.39
C TYR A 172 8.45 15.54 -4.45
N VAL A 173 7.74 14.91 -5.39
CA VAL A 173 8.35 14.07 -6.44
C VAL A 173 9.35 14.80 -7.34
N ASN A 174 9.30 16.13 -7.42
CA ASN A 174 10.27 16.95 -8.16
C ASN A 174 11.01 17.95 -7.27
N ALA A 175 11.23 17.62 -6.00
CA ALA A 175 12.03 18.46 -5.12
C ALA A 175 13.45 18.66 -5.70
N PRO A 176 13.98 19.90 -5.67
CA PRO A 176 15.19 20.26 -6.42
C PRO A 176 16.48 19.66 -5.86
N ASP A 177 16.48 19.28 -4.59
CA ASP A 177 17.67 18.82 -3.85
C ASP A 177 17.71 17.29 -3.64
N GLN A 178 16.79 16.54 -4.27
CA GLN A 178 16.73 15.07 -4.25
C GLN A 178 16.59 14.48 -5.66
N THR A 179 16.76 13.18 -5.81
CA THR A 179 16.48 12.51 -7.08
C THR A 179 14.99 12.52 -7.38
N ALA A 180 14.64 12.59 -8.67
CA ALA A 180 13.24 12.58 -9.06
C ALA A 180 12.55 11.31 -8.55
N ASN A 181 11.39 11.47 -7.91
CA ASN A 181 10.63 10.38 -7.30
C ASN A 181 11.35 9.67 -6.14
N GLU A 182 12.24 10.36 -5.40
CA GLU A 182 12.89 9.80 -4.21
C GLU A 182 11.93 9.68 -3.03
N GLY A 183 11.13 10.74 -2.78
CA GLY A 183 10.07 10.80 -1.76
C GLY A 183 10.49 10.53 -0.32
#